data_AF-A0A537EHA8-F1
#
_entry.id   AF-A0A537EHA8-F1
#
_cell.length_a   1.000
_cell.length_b   1.000
_cell.length_c   1.000
_cell.angle_alpha   90.00
_cell.angle_beta   90.00
_cell.angle_gamma   90.00
#
_symmetry.space_group_name_H-M   'P 1'
#
loop_
_entity.id
_entity.type
_entity.pdbx_description
1 polymer ?
#
loop_
_entity_poly.entity_id
_entity_poly.type
_entity_poly.pdbx_seq_one_letter_code
_entity_poly.pdbx_strand_id
1 'polypeptide(L)'
;MRLLASAPASAGAAPWLADLQRNSAKLGAMQAAYFEQQSKLWSGLLAGQSASLADPAPGDRRFSAKEWRDNAYYDYLRQSYLLASRYLEELVEGAELDAQAKERTRFAVRQWIDAMCPANFAATNPEAMQQALESRGESLTRGLANLMGDVQKGRISQTDDGAFEVGRNLAVTPGQVVYENELIQLIQYAPTTAQVAARPLLIVPPCINKYYVLDLQPENSFVAH
;
A
#
# COMPACT_ATOMS: atom_id res chain seq x y z
N MET A 1 62.18 -16.04 45.01
CA MET A 1 63.13 -15.69 43.93
C MET A 1 62.87 -16.62 42.75
N ARG A 2 62.37 -16.08 41.62
CA ARG A 2 62.30 -16.64 40.25
C ARG A 2 61.46 -17.94 40.04
N LEU A 3 60.32 -17.88 39.37
CA LEU A 3 60.06 -17.83 37.90
C LEU A 3 60.00 -19.22 37.25
N LEU A 4 58.85 -19.55 36.65
CA LEU A 4 58.59 -20.08 35.29
C LEU A 4 57.16 -20.67 35.29
N ALA A 5 56.12 -19.95 34.86
CA ALA A 5 55.73 -19.67 33.46
C ALA A 5 55.13 -20.90 32.74
N SER A 6 53.81 -20.92 32.62
CA SER A 6 53.11 -21.42 31.44
C SER A 6 52.14 -20.33 30.98
N ALA A 7 52.49 -19.68 29.86
CA ALA A 7 51.70 -18.63 29.23
C ALA A 7 50.35 -19.18 28.70
N PRO A 8 49.28 -18.37 28.66
CA PRO A 8 48.07 -18.76 27.97
C PRO A 8 48.32 -18.75 26.46
N ALA A 9 47.96 -19.85 25.80
CA ALA A 9 47.97 -19.95 24.36
C ALA A 9 46.93 -19.00 23.75
N SER A 10 47.41 -18.09 22.89
CA SER A 10 46.74 -17.40 21.78
C SER A 10 45.24 -17.13 21.91
N ALA A 11 44.89 -15.89 22.26
CA ALA A 11 43.59 -15.30 21.93
C ALA A 11 43.53 -15.08 20.41
N GLY A 12 42.95 -16.05 19.68
CA GLY A 12 42.41 -15.79 18.35
C GLY A 12 41.31 -14.73 18.47
N ALA A 13 41.30 -13.74 17.58
CA ALA A 13 40.30 -12.68 17.56
C ALA A 13 38.90 -13.28 17.72
N ALA A 14 38.17 -12.79 18.73
CA ALA A 14 36.88 -13.35 19.10
C ALA A 14 35.90 -13.27 17.90
N PRO A 15 35.10 -14.30 17.62
CA PRO A 15 34.24 -14.40 16.42
C PRO A 15 33.37 -13.16 16.17
N TRP A 16 32.89 -12.52 17.24
CA TRP A 16 32.09 -11.29 17.18
C TRP A 16 32.80 -10.10 16.53
N LEU A 17 34.14 -10.01 16.59
CA LEU A 17 34.90 -8.96 15.91
C LEU A 17 34.89 -9.15 14.39
N ALA A 18 34.95 -10.40 13.93
CA ALA A 18 34.86 -10.73 12.51
C ALA A 18 33.44 -10.50 11.99
N ASP A 19 32.41 -10.81 12.79
CA ASP A 19 31.00 -10.52 12.46
C ASP A 19 30.73 -9.01 12.37
N LEU A 20 31.20 -8.22 13.34
CA LEU A 20 31.10 -6.75 13.29
C LEU A 20 31.86 -6.18 12.09
N GLN A 21 33.06 -6.65 11.78
CA GLN A 21 33.82 -6.19 10.63
C GLN A 21 33.13 -6.54 9.31
N ARG A 22 32.63 -7.78 9.14
CA ARG A 22 31.87 -8.19 7.95
C ARG A 22 30.60 -7.39 7.76
N ASN A 23 29.83 -7.18 8.84
CA ASN A 23 28.59 -6.42 8.80
C ASN A 23 28.86 -4.95 8.51
N SER A 24 29.89 -4.35 9.12
CA SER A 24 30.29 -2.97 8.84
C SER A 24 30.76 -2.77 7.39
N ALA A 25 31.53 -3.70 6.83
CA ALA A 25 31.98 -3.65 5.45
C ALA A 25 30.81 -3.81 4.46
N LYS A 26 29.88 -4.74 4.72
CA LYS A 26 28.68 -4.94 3.90
C LYS A 26 27.79 -3.71 3.90
N LEU A 27 27.49 -3.15 5.07
CA LEU A 27 26.69 -1.93 5.22
C LEU A 27 27.37 -0.74 4.54
N GLY A 28 28.69 -0.59 4.69
CA GLY A 28 29.46 0.46 4.01
C GLY A 28 29.42 0.34 2.49
N ALA A 29 29.53 -0.87 1.94
CA ALA A 29 29.42 -1.13 0.51
C ALA A 29 28.01 -0.81 -0.03
N MET A 30 26.97 -1.21 0.69
CA MET A 30 25.58 -0.90 0.33
C MET A 30 25.32 0.61 0.34
N GLN A 31 25.79 1.30 1.39
CA GLN A 31 25.67 2.75 1.50
C GLN A 31 26.40 3.47 0.36
N ALA A 32 27.62 3.04 0.03
CA ALA A 32 28.40 3.60 -1.08
C ALA A 32 27.69 3.39 -2.43
N ALA A 33 27.18 2.18 -2.69
CA ALA A 33 26.45 1.86 -3.92
C ALA A 33 25.17 2.70 -4.06
N TYR A 34 24.42 2.87 -2.96
CA TYR A 34 23.23 3.74 -2.93
C TYR A 34 23.60 5.20 -3.27
N PHE A 35 24.63 5.77 -2.65
CA PHE A 35 25.05 7.14 -2.94
C PHE A 35 25.58 7.32 -4.36
N GLU A 36 26.30 6.34 -4.90
CA GLU A 36 26.75 6.37 -6.29
C GLU A 36 25.56 6.37 -7.26
N GLN A 37 24.58 5.50 -7.04
CA GLN A 37 23.37 5.41 -7.85
C GLN A 37 22.53 6.69 -7.74
N GLN A 38 22.38 7.25 -6.54
CA GLN A 38 21.67 8.52 -6.32
C GLN A 38 22.39 9.69 -7.01
N SER A 39 23.72 9.73 -6.97
CA SER A 39 24.52 10.74 -7.67
C SER A 39 24.32 10.64 -9.18
N LYS A 40 24.26 9.43 -9.75
CA LYS A 40 23.97 9.23 -11.18
C LYS A 40 22.60 9.77 -11.56
N LEU A 41 21.56 9.52 -10.74
CA LEU A 41 20.23 10.07 -10.97
C LEU A 41 20.22 11.60 -10.94
N TRP A 42 20.89 12.20 -9.96
CA TRP A 42 20.98 13.65 -9.83
C TRP A 42 21.71 14.29 -11.02
N SER A 43 22.84 13.72 -11.44
CA SER A 43 23.56 14.16 -12.62
C SER A 43 22.74 13.99 -13.90
N GLY A 44 21.99 12.90 -14.02
CA GLY A 44 21.05 12.66 -15.13
C GLY A 44 19.97 13.74 -15.21
N LEU A 45 19.34 14.08 -14.08
CA LEU A 45 18.36 15.17 -14.00
C LEU A 45 18.93 16.51 -14.49
N LEU A 46 20.14 16.88 -14.02
CA LEU A 46 20.81 18.12 -14.45
C LEU A 46 21.17 18.10 -15.95
N ALA A 47 21.47 16.93 -16.51
CA ALA A 47 21.78 16.75 -17.91
C ALA A 47 20.53 16.56 -18.79
N GLY A 48 19.31 16.53 -18.21
CA GLY A 48 18.07 16.22 -18.92
C GLY A 48 18.01 14.79 -19.47
N GLN A 49 18.77 13.87 -18.89
CA GLN A 49 18.85 12.46 -19.29
C GLN A 49 18.18 11.56 -18.23
N SER A 50 17.41 10.59 -18.68
CA SER A 50 16.91 9.52 -17.81
C SER A 50 17.96 8.42 -17.70
N ALA A 51 18.30 8.05 -16.46
CA ALA A 51 19.07 6.85 -16.17
C ALA A 51 18.13 5.82 -15.53
N SER A 52 17.85 4.72 -16.24
CA SER A 52 17.05 3.63 -15.65
C SER A 52 17.92 2.76 -14.75
N LEU A 53 17.85 3.02 -13.44
CA LEU A 53 18.62 2.31 -12.42
C LEU A 53 17.75 1.44 -11.51
N ALA A 54 16.44 1.65 -11.53
CA ALA A 54 15.45 0.88 -10.80
C ALA A 54 14.11 0.85 -11.55
N ASP A 55 13.57 -0.35 -11.71
CA ASP A 55 12.23 -0.55 -12.26
C ASP A 55 11.23 -0.84 -11.13
N PRO A 56 9.98 -0.38 -11.28
CA PRO A 56 8.93 -0.69 -10.32
C PRO A 56 8.62 -2.19 -10.34
N ALA A 57 8.11 -2.71 -9.23
CA ALA A 57 7.69 -4.10 -9.16
C ALA A 57 6.63 -4.42 -10.24
N PRO A 58 6.62 -5.64 -10.81
CA PRO A 58 5.59 -6.03 -11.77
C PRO A 58 4.19 -5.79 -11.21
N GLY A 59 3.37 -5.02 -11.95
CA GLY A 59 2.01 -4.69 -11.56
C GLY A 59 1.86 -3.46 -10.65
N ASP A 60 2.93 -2.75 -10.30
CA ASP A 60 2.83 -1.48 -9.56
C ASP A 60 2.21 -0.39 -10.44
N ARG A 61 0.94 -0.09 -10.18
CA ARG A 61 0.16 0.92 -10.92
C ARG A 61 0.47 2.35 -10.49
N ARG A 62 1.19 2.58 -9.38
CA ARG A 62 1.46 3.94 -8.87
C ARG A 62 2.25 4.80 -9.85
N PHE A 63 3.01 4.16 -10.75
CA PHE A 63 3.84 4.79 -11.76
C PHE A 63 3.37 4.50 -13.20
N SER A 64 2.06 4.28 -13.40
CA SER A 64 1.52 3.92 -14.72
C SER A 64 1.49 5.09 -15.70
N ALA A 65 1.23 6.32 -15.21
CA ALA A 65 1.18 7.52 -16.05
C ALA A 65 2.47 7.72 -16.83
N LYS A 66 2.36 8.21 -18.07
CA LYS A 66 3.51 8.36 -18.99
C LYS A 66 4.51 9.41 -18.49
N GLU A 67 4.03 10.40 -17.76
CA GLU A 67 4.79 11.52 -17.20
C GLU A 67 5.89 11.02 -16.25
N TRP A 68 5.66 9.90 -15.56
CA TRP A 68 6.66 9.24 -14.72
C TRP A 68 7.88 8.69 -15.48
N ARG A 69 7.80 8.63 -16.81
CA ARG A 69 8.89 8.20 -17.71
C ARG A 69 9.33 9.33 -18.64
N ASP A 70 8.39 10.12 -19.14
CA ASP A 70 8.64 11.12 -20.19
C ASP A 70 9.20 12.44 -19.65
N ASN A 71 8.97 12.74 -18.36
CA ASN A 71 9.45 13.96 -17.73
C ASN A 71 10.64 13.66 -16.80
N ALA A 72 11.77 14.31 -17.03
CA ALA A 72 13.01 14.08 -16.28
C ALA A 72 12.87 14.28 -14.76
N TYR A 73 12.05 15.23 -14.31
CA TYR A 73 11.83 15.47 -12.88
C TYR A 73 11.02 14.34 -12.23
N TYR A 74 9.91 13.92 -12.85
CA TYR A 74 9.08 12.82 -12.33
C TYR A 74 9.81 11.48 -12.43
N ASP A 75 10.55 11.24 -13.50
CA ASP A 75 11.40 10.05 -13.63
C ASP A 75 12.48 10.01 -12.55
N TYR A 76 13.16 11.14 -12.27
CA TYR A 76 14.10 11.24 -11.15
C TYR A 76 13.44 10.89 -9.80
N LEU A 77 12.27 11.46 -9.50
CA LEU A 77 11.55 11.16 -8.25
C LEU A 77 11.20 9.68 -8.13
N ARG A 78 10.67 9.09 -9.21
CA ARG A 78 10.34 7.66 -9.27
C ARG A 78 11.58 6.80 -9.04
N GLN A 79 12.64 7.04 -9.80
CA GLN A 79 13.88 6.26 -9.72
C GLN A 79 14.54 6.39 -8.34
N SER A 80 14.60 7.61 -7.79
CA SER A 80 15.15 7.87 -6.46
C SER A 80 14.36 7.15 -5.36
N TYR A 81 13.03 7.18 -5.45
CA TYR A 81 12.15 6.46 -4.53
C TYR A 81 12.37 4.94 -4.60
N LEU A 82 12.38 4.35 -5.80
CA LEU A 82 12.60 2.91 -5.99
C LEU A 82 13.98 2.47 -5.49
N LEU A 83 14.99 3.31 -5.69
CA LEU A 83 16.35 3.10 -5.20
C LEU A 83 16.42 3.09 -3.67
N ALA A 84 15.81 4.09 -3.03
CA ALA A 84 15.74 4.18 -1.58
C ALA A 84 14.94 3.02 -0.98
N SER A 85 13.86 2.62 -1.65
CA SER A 85 13.03 1.47 -1.26
C SER A 85 13.85 0.18 -1.22
N ARG A 86 14.55 -0.12 -2.33
CA ARG A 86 15.44 -1.30 -2.42
C ARG A 86 16.54 -1.27 -1.36
N TYR A 87 17.19 -0.12 -1.18
CA TYR A 87 18.23 0.04 -0.18
C TYR A 87 17.72 -0.26 1.25
N LEU A 88 16.56 0.27 1.62
CA LEU A 88 15.95 0.02 2.93
C LEU A 88 15.54 -1.44 3.11
N GLU A 89 14.98 -2.08 2.09
CA GLU A 89 14.66 -3.50 2.13
C GLU A 89 15.92 -4.37 2.30
N GLU A 90 17.00 -4.06 1.56
CA GLU A 90 18.27 -4.76 1.70
C GLU A 90 18.90 -4.54 3.09
N LEU A 91 18.73 -3.36 3.70
CA LEU A 91 19.17 -3.11 5.08
C LEU A 91 18.45 -4.01 6.07
N VAL A 92 17.14 -4.18 5.92
CA VAL A 92 16.37 -5.13 6.74
C VAL A 92 16.85 -6.56 6.51
N GLU A 93 17.13 -6.95 5.26
CA GLU A 93 17.66 -8.28 4.95
C GLU A 93 19.07 -8.51 5.52
N GLY A 94 19.90 -7.48 5.53
CA GLY A 94 21.25 -7.52 6.07
C GLY A 94 21.33 -7.48 7.59
N ALA A 95 20.25 -7.10 8.27
CA ALA A 95 20.22 -7.02 9.73
C ALA A 95 20.22 -8.40 10.40
N GLU A 96 21.10 -8.59 11.38
CA GLU A 96 21.13 -9.77 12.25
C GLU A 96 20.08 -9.62 13.35
N LEU A 97 18.84 -9.97 13.02
CA LEU A 97 17.70 -9.98 13.92
C LEU A 97 17.15 -11.41 14.03
N ASP A 98 16.50 -11.73 15.14
CA ASP A 98 15.69 -12.93 15.21
C ASP A 98 14.53 -12.88 14.20
N ALA A 99 13.97 -14.05 13.85
CA ALA A 99 12.98 -14.16 12.80
C ALA A 99 11.72 -13.29 13.05
N GLN A 100 11.27 -13.20 14.30
CA GLN A 100 10.07 -12.43 14.64
C GLN A 100 10.34 -10.93 14.57
N ALA A 101 11.47 -10.46 15.09
CA ALA A 101 11.89 -9.07 14.98
C ALA A 101 12.14 -8.68 13.52
N LYS A 102 12.77 -9.54 12.72
CA LYS A 102 13.02 -9.28 11.29
C LYS A 102 11.72 -9.08 10.52
N GLU A 103 10.70 -9.91 10.77
CA GLU A 103 9.41 -9.78 10.09
C GLU A 103 8.66 -8.51 10.51
N ARG A 104 8.70 -8.14 11.80
CA ARG A 104 8.13 -6.87 12.28
C ARG A 104 8.82 -5.66 11.66
N THR A 105 10.15 -5.68 11.59
CA THR A 105 10.94 -4.61 10.96
C THR A 105 10.66 -4.53 9.47
N ARG A 106 10.60 -5.67 8.76
CA ARG A 106 10.21 -5.73 7.35
C ARG A 106 8.85 -5.09 7.13
N PHE A 107 7.86 -5.45 7.94
CA PHE A 107 6.53 -4.87 7.85
C PHE A 107 6.56 -3.34 8.06
N ALA A 108 7.20 -2.87 9.13
CA ALA A 108 7.28 -1.45 9.45
C ALA A 108 8.00 -0.64 8.35
N VAL A 109 9.11 -1.16 7.82
CA VAL A 109 9.87 -0.52 6.74
C VAL A 109 9.05 -0.47 5.45
N ARG A 110 8.33 -1.54 5.10
CA ARG A 110 7.42 -1.52 3.95
C ARG A 110 6.32 -0.47 4.10
N GLN A 111 5.69 -0.39 5.27
CA GLN A 111 4.68 0.66 5.54
C GLN A 111 5.26 2.06 5.39
N TRP A 112 6.50 2.28 5.86
CA TRP A 112 7.18 3.56 5.74
C TRP A 112 7.53 3.90 4.28
N ILE A 113 8.07 2.92 3.54
CA ILE A 113 8.34 3.05 2.10
C ILE A 113 7.05 3.43 1.37
N ASP A 114 5.98 2.68 1.57
CA ASP A 114 4.70 2.91 0.90
C ASP A 114 4.10 4.28 1.25
N ALA A 115 4.22 4.73 2.50
CA ALA A 115 3.76 6.05 2.93
C ALA A 115 4.55 7.20 2.27
N MET A 116 5.86 7.01 2.06
CA MET A 116 6.76 8.00 1.47
C MET A 116 6.73 8.01 -0.07
N CYS A 117 5.89 7.18 -0.70
CA CYS A 117 5.76 7.14 -2.16
C CYS A 117 5.39 8.54 -2.72
N PRO A 118 6.13 9.07 -3.73
CA PRO A 118 5.86 10.39 -4.28
C PRO A 118 4.49 10.50 -4.97
N ALA A 119 3.89 9.37 -5.37
CA ALA A 119 2.54 9.33 -5.91
C ALA A 119 1.46 9.70 -4.88
N ASN A 120 1.76 9.60 -3.57
CA ASN A 120 0.80 9.90 -2.49
C ASN A 120 0.58 11.41 -2.29
N PHE A 121 1.46 12.27 -2.81
CA PHE A 121 1.42 13.70 -2.55
C PHE A 121 1.03 14.47 -3.81
N ALA A 122 0.01 15.32 -3.70
CA ALA A 122 -0.50 16.10 -4.83
C ALA A 122 0.57 16.93 -5.54
N ALA A 123 1.53 17.49 -4.79
CA ALA A 123 2.61 18.33 -5.35
C ALA A 123 3.65 17.56 -6.17
N THR A 124 3.78 16.25 -5.95
CA THR A 124 4.76 15.39 -6.64
C THR A 124 4.12 14.36 -7.57
N ASN A 125 2.79 14.30 -7.59
CA ASN A 125 2.04 13.40 -8.46
C ASN A 125 1.71 14.12 -9.79
N PRO A 126 2.20 13.61 -10.93
CA PRO A 126 2.00 14.24 -12.23
C PRO A 126 0.52 14.28 -12.65
N GLU A 127 -0.26 13.25 -12.34
CA GLU A 127 -1.68 13.18 -12.69
C GLU A 127 -2.48 14.22 -11.91
N ALA A 128 -2.19 14.36 -10.61
CA ALA A 128 -2.82 15.39 -9.76
C ALA A 128 -2.47 16.81 -10.25
N MET A 129 -1.20 17.06 -10.59
CA MET A 129 -0.74 18.35 -11.10
C MET A 129 -1.34 18.66 -12.48
N GLN A 130 -1.42 17.67 -13.38
CA GLN A 130 -2.04 17.82 -14.68
C GLN A 130 -3.54 18.13 -14.53
N GLN A 131 -4.25 17.39 -13.68
CA GLN A 131 -5.66 17.67 -13.40
C GLN A 131 -5.85 19.07 -12.81
N ALA A 132 -4.96 19.52 -11.92
CA ALA A 132 -5.00 20.88 -11.39
C ALA A 132 -4.83 21.94 -12.49
N LEU A 133 -3.92 21.72 -13.45
CA LEU A 133 -3.73 22.63 -14.58
C LEU A 133 -4.95 22.65 -15.53
N GLU A 134 -5.46 21.47 -15.92
CA GLU A 134 -6.60 21.32 -16.82
C GLU A 134 -7.87 21.94 -16.23
N SER A 135 -8.09 21.74 -14.93
CA SER A 135 -9.22 22.33 -14.18
C SER A 135 -8.97 23.76 -13.72
N ARG A 136 -7.85 24.39 -14.07
CA ARG A 136 -7.46 25.74 -13.60
C ARG A 136 -7.52 25.89 -12.07
N GLY A 137 -7.19 24.84 -11.34
CA GLY A 137 -7.17 24.76 -9.88
C GLY A 137 -8.48 24.31 -9.23
N GLU A 138 -9.57 24.13 -9.98
CA GLU A 138 -10.87 23.73 -9.41
C GLU A 138 -10.83 22.35 -8.72
N SER A 139 -10.04 21.41 -9.25
CA SER A 139 -9.85 20.11 -8.60
C SER A 139 -9.23 20.23 -7.20
N LEU A 140 -8.27 21.15 -7.01
CA LEU A 140 -7.63 21.39 -5.72
C LEU A 140 -8.58 22.08 -4.73
N THR A 141 -9.34 23.08 -5.19
CA THR A 141 -10.31 23.77 -4.33
C THR A 141 -11.40 22.81 -3.85
N ARG A 142 -11.92 21.95 -4.74
CA ARG A 142 -12.87 20.90 -4.38
C ARG A 142 -12.27 19.87 -3.44
N GLY A 143 -11.04 19.43 -3.67
CA GLY A 143 -10.33 18.51 -2.78
C GLY A 143 -10.17 19.07 -1.37
N LEU A 144 -9.82 20.35 -1.24
CA LEU A 144 -9.72 21.02 0.06
C LEU A 144 -11.09 21.17 0.75
N ALA A 145 -12.15 21.48 -0.01
CA ALA A 145 -13.52 21.51 0.52
C ALA A 145 -13.93 20.14 1.08
N ASN A 146 -13.62 19.04 0.38
CA ASN A 146 -13.85 17.69 0.85
C ASN A 146 -13.05 17.38 2.13
N LEU A 147 -11.76 17.74 2.16
CA LEU A 147 -10.92 17.54 3.33
C LEU A 147 -11.46 18.28 4.57
N MET A 148 -11.90 19.53 4.40
CA MET A 148 -12.53 20.29 5.48
C MET A 148 -13.84 19.63 5.95
N GLY A 149 -14.66 19.14 5.04
CA GLY A 149 -15.87 18.39 5.37
C GLY A 149 -15.58 17.13 6.18
N ASP A 150 -14.54 16.38 5.79
CA ASP A 150 -14.11 15.16 6.49
C ASP A 150 -13.55 15.45 7.88
N VAL A 151 -12.77 16.52 8.04
CA VAL A 151 -12.29 16.98 9.35
C VAL A 151 -13.46 17.33 10.27
N GLN A 152 -14.49 18.00 9.76
CA GLN A 152 -15.70 18.31 10.54
C GLN A 152 -16.48 17.06 10.94
N LYS A 153 -16.53 16.04 10.08
CA LYS A 153 -17.15 14.75 10.38
C LYS A 153 -16.32 13.87 11.34
N GLY A 154 -15.03 14.17 11.52
CA GLY A 154 -14.09 13.34 12.30
C GLY A 154 -13.73 12.01 11.62
N ARG A 155 -14.06 11.84 10.33
CA ARG A 155 -13.76 10.65 9.54
C ARG A 155 -13.58 11.02 8.07
N ILE A 156 -12.74 10.26 7.36
CA ILE A 156 -12.58 10.37 5.91
C ILE A 156 -13.83 9.80 5.23
N SER A 157 -14.48 10.58 4.36
CA SER A 157 -15.65 10.12 3.60
C SER A 157 -15.16 9.35 2.38
N GLN A 158 -15.53 8.07 2.27
CA GLN A 158 -15.20 7.24 1.09
C GLN A 158 -16.28 7.32 0.00
N THR A 159 -17.52 7.58 0.41
CA THR A 159 -18.68 7.70 -0.47
C THR A 159 -19.56 8.84 0.02
N ASP A 160 -20.44 9.31 -0.85
CA ASP A 160 -21.51 10.21 -0.45
C ASP A 160 -22.49 9.44 0.46
N ASP A 161 -22.61 9.90 1.71
CA ASP A 161 -23.48 9.29 2.72
C ASP A 161 -24.97 9.37 2.32
N GLY A 162 -25.35 10.32 1.46
CA GLY A 162 -26.72 10.51 0.97
C GLY A 162 -27.02 9.83 -0.35
N ALA A 163 -26.01 9.27 -1.04
CA ALA A 163 -26.19 8.65 -2.35
C ALA A 163 -26.86 7.28 -2.28
N PHE A 164 -26.86 6.61 -1.12
CA PHE A 164 -27.36 5.25 -0.97
C PHE A 164 -28.39 5.14 0.15
N GLU A 165 -29.57 4.65 -0.20
CA GLU A 165 -30.71 4.43 0.67
C GLU A 165 -31.16 2.97 0.53
N VAL A 166 -31.02 2.21 1.63
CA VAL A 166 -31.41 0.79 1.69
C VAL A 166 -32.91 0.66 1.43
N GLY A 167 -33.27 -0.23 0.51
CA GLY A 167 -34.64 -0.44 0.05
C GLY A 167 -35.08 0.48 -1.09
N ARG A 168 -34.27 1.49 -1.49
CA ARG A 168 -34.59 2.38 -2.62
C ARG A 168 -33.62 2.24 -3.78
N ASN A 169 -32.32 2.26 -3.51
CA ASN A 169 -31.28 2.08 -4.53
C ASN A 169 -30.14 1.16 -4.08
N LEU A 170 -30.31 0.49 -2.94
CA LEU A 170 -29.46 -0.55 -2.39
C LEU A 170 -30.36 -1.64 -1.79
N ALA A 171 -30.04 -2.92 -1.93
CA ALA A 171 -30.88 -4.03 -1.45
C ALA A 171 -32.32 -3.96 -1.96
N VAL A 172 -32.45 -3.77 -3.28
CA VAL A 172 -33.75 -3.58 -3.95
C VAL A 172 -34.28 -4.85 -4.62
N THR A 173 -33.63 -5.99 -4.42
CA THR A 173 -34.12 -7.26 -4.98
C THR A 173 -35.47 -7.60 -4.36
N PRO A 174 -36.54 -7.76 -5.17
CA PRO A 174 -37.88 -7.98 -4.63
C PRO A 174 -37.94 -9.19 -3.71
N GLY A 175 -38.46 -9.00 -2.50
CA GLY A 175 -38.54 -10.05 -1.49
C GLY A 175 -39.39 -9.60 -0.30
N GLN A 176 -39.63 -10.52 0.62
CA GLN A 176 -40.44 -10.29 1.81
C GLN A 176 -39.84 -10.98 3.03
N VAL A 177 -39.97 -10.35 4.19
CA VAL A 177 -39.63 -10.97 5.47
C VAL A 177 -40.70 -12.01 5.81
N VAL A 178 -40.31 -13.28 5.89
CA VAL A 178 -41.22 -14.41 6.16
C VAL A 178 -41.10 -14.95 7.59
N TYR A 179 -40.05 -14.56 8.31
CA TYR A 179 -39.84 -14.89 9.72
C TYR A 179 -38.97 -13.83 10.39
N GLU A 180 -39.25 -13.54 11.66
CA GLU A 180 -38.49 -12.58 12.46
C GLU A 180 -38.43 -13.02 13.92
N ASN A 181 -37.28 -12.81 14.56
CA ASN A 181 -37.12 -12.90 16.01
C ASN A 181 -36.10 -11.87 16.52
N GLU A 182 -35.70 -11.96 17.79
CA GLU A 182 -34.75 -11.02 18.42
C GLU A 182 -33.36 -10.97 17.77
N LEU A 183 -32.99 -11.97 16.95
CA LEU A 183 -31.66 -12.07 16.35
C LEU A 183 -31.66 -11.90 14.82
N ILE A 184 -32.70 -12.38 14.13
CA ILE A 184 -32.71 -12.46 12.66
C ILE A 184 -34.05 -12.05 12.06
N GLN A 185 -33.96 -11.59 10.82
CA GLN A 185 -35.07 -11.59 9.86
C GLN A 185 -34.70 -12.53 8.71
N LEU A 186 -35.63 -13.41 8.33
CA LEU A 186 -35.49 -14.29 7.18
C LEU A 186 -36.22 -13.66 5.99
N ILE A 187 -35.47 -13.33 4.95
CA ILE A 187 -36.00 -12.75 3.70
C ILE A 187 -36.16 -13.88 2.68
N GLN A 188 -37.37 -14.01 2.13
CA GLN A 188 -37.63 -14.83 0.95
C GLN A 188 -37.76 -13.91 -0.27
N TYR A 189 -36.83 -14.04 -1.21
CA TYR A 189 -36.84 -13.27 -2.45
C TYR A 189 -37.88 -13.82 -3.44
N ALA A 190 -38.44 -12.92 -4.25
CA ALA A 190 -39.42 -13.27 -5.28
C ALA A 190 -38.72 -13.99 -6.44
N PRO A 191 -39.31 -15.07 -6.99
CA PRO A 191 -38.73 -15.77 -8.13
C PRO A 191 -38.72 -14.86 -9.37
N THR A 192 -37.59 -14.82 -10.07
CA THR A 192 -37.43 -14.08 -11.34
C THR A 192 -37.67 -14.97 -12.57
N THR A 193 -37.89 -16.27 -12.37
CA THR A 193 -38.10 -17.29 -13.41
C THR A 193 -39.37 -18.10 -13.13
N ALA A 194 -39.93 -18.73 -14.17
CA ALA A 194 -41.14 -19.55 -14.03
C ALA A 194 -40.90 -20.89 -13.31
N GLN A 195 -39.67 -21.39 -13.29
CA GLN A 195 -39.27 -22.63 -12.62
C GLN A 195 -38.01 -22.39 -11.81
N VAL A 196 -37.98 -22.95 -10.60
CA VAL A 196 -36.84 -22.86 -9.66
C VAL A 196 -36.40 -24.26 -9.25
N ALA A 197 -35.16 -24.37 -8.75
CA ALA A 197 -34.67 -25.64 -8.22
C ALA A 197 -35.49 -26.10 -7.00
N ALA A 198 -35.69 -27.42 -6.87
CA ALA A 198 -36.46 -27.99 -5.75
C ALA A 198 -35.80 -27.76 -4.38
N ARG A 199 -34.47 -27.63 -4.33
CA ARG A 199 -33.71 -27.36 -3.10
C ARG A 199 -33.46 -25.85 -2.97
N PRO A 200 -33.88 -25.20 -1.86
CA PRO A 200 -33.61 -23.79 -1.66
C PRO A 200 -32.13 -23.53 -1.33
N LEU A 201 -31.66 -22.33 -1.67
CA LEU A 201 -30.39 -21.78 -1.22
C LEU A 201 -30.64 -20.89 0.01
N LEU A 202 -29.97 -21.19 1.12
CA LEU A 202 -29.96 -20.34 2.31
C LEU A 202 -28.64 -19.57 2.38
N ILE A 203 -28.72 -18.25 2.39
CA ILE A 203 -27.57 -17.35 2.49
C ILE A 203 -27.44 -16.90 3.95
N VAL A 204 -26.28 -17.15 4.57
CA VAL A 204 -25.96 -16.69 5.93
C VAL A 204 -24.85 -15.64 5.85
N PRO A 205 -25.20 -14.33 5.86
CA PRO A 205 -24.22 -13.26 5.74
C PRO A 205 -23.38 -13.11 7.01
N PRO A 206 -22.19 -12.47 6.93
CA PRO A 206 -21.42 -12.13 8.12
C PRO A 206 -22.20 -11.15 9.02
N CYS A 207 -22.01 -11.24 10.33
CA CYS A 207 -22.69 -10.39 11.31
C CYS A 207 -21.95 -9.09 11.65
N ILE A 208 -20.74 -8.88 11.13
CA ILE A 208 -19.94 -7.66 11.35
C ILE A 208 -20.43 -6.52 10.46
N ASN A 209 -20.71 -6.82 9.19
CA ASN A 209 -21.29 -5.89 8.22
C ASN A 209 -22.74 -6.28 7.92
N LYS A 210 -23.50 -5.39 7.27
CA LYS A 210 -24.90 -5.67 6.92
C LYS A 210 -25.01 -6.63 5.74
N TYR A 211 -26.11 -7.38 5.68
CA TYR A 211 -26.33 -8.46 4.70
C TYR A 211 -26.29 -7.99 3.23
N TYR A 212 -26.66 -6.74 2.96
CA TYR A 212 -26.79 -6.19 1.62
C TYR A 212 -25.46 -6.10 0.85
N VAL A 213 -24.33 -6.46 1.45
CA VAL A 213 -23.09 -6.70 0.68
C VAL A 213 -23.28 -7.77 -0.41
N LEU A 214 -24.24 -8.69 -0.21
CA LEU A 214 -24.63 -9.70 -1.19
C LEU A 214 -25.78 -9.23 -2.10
N ASP A 215 -26.36 -8.07 -1.81
CA ASP A 215 -27.53 -7.51 -2.50
C ASP A 215 -27.39 -5.99 -2.59
N LEU A 216 -26.36 -5.53 -3.31
CA LEU A 216 -26.03 -4.10 -3.46
C LEU A 216 -26.99 -3.44 -4.47
N GLN A 217 -26.53 -3.24 -5.70
CA GLN A 217 -27.32 -2.72 -6.82
C GLN A 217 -27.70 -3.88 -7.77
N PRO A 218 -28.71 -3.72 -8.65
CA PRO A 218 -29.14 -4.79 -9.55
C PRO A 218 -28.02 -5.37 -10.44
N GLU A 219 -27.02 -4.56 -10.78
CA GLU A 219 -25.91 -4.94 -11.64
C GLU A 219 -24.85 -5.80 -10.92
N ASN A 220 -24.81 -5.73 -9.58
CA ASN A 220 -23.80 -6.41 -8.76
C ASN A 220 -24.41 -7.14 -7.54
N SER A 221 -25.70 -7.46 -7.58
CA SER A 221 -26.39 -8.27 -6.57
C SER A 221 -26.14 -9.75 -6.86
N PHE A 222 -25.57 -10.45 -5.89
CA PHE A 222 -25.46 -11.92 -5.91
C PHE A 222 -26.82 -12.60 -5.73
N VAL A 223 -27.77 -11.93 -5.09
CA VAL A 223 -29.12 -12.48 -4.91
C VAL A 223 -29.91 -12.45 -6.21
N ALA A 224 -29.71 -11.43 -7.04
CA ALA A 224 -30.46 -11.25 -8.29
C ALA A 224 -30.00 -12.16 -9.44
N HIS A 225 -28.76 -12.70 -9.41
CA HIS A 225 -28.12 -13.47 -10.48
C HIS A 225 -27.52 -14.78 -9.97
#